data_AF-A0A1F5FUY4-F1
#
_entry.id   AF-A0A1F5FUY4-F1
#
_cell.length_a   1.000
_cell.length_b   1.000
_cell.length_c   1.000
_cell.angle_alpha   90.00
_cell.angle_beta   90.00
_cell.angle_gamma   90.00
#
_symmetry.space_group_name_H-M   'P 1'
#
loop_
_entity.id
_entity.type
_entity.pdbx_description
1 polymer ?
#
loop_
_entity_poly.entity_id
_entity_poly.type
_entity_poly.pdbx_seq_one_letter_code
_entity_poly.pdbx_strand_id
1 'polypeptide(L)'
;MLNVKFDGKKESERQAVFLEESERVLGKSLVIFQCDGRNEESTYVRLKREMGERLGVIVHVVFVANVDDLKKMIIESNEDETVDGILVQLPAFDLDRRDVEKVLELIDPKKDVDGLNSKSDFVSAVVSATERVVDIFKVEEDQKIALVGSKGMVGMKLGKRLEFLGFDFTGFDKGDDLNKLKDFDVVISATGMVDLIKPEMVADGFVGIDLGYPKAEFSNEAVEKALIITPVPNGVGPLTVVALYENLALT
;
A
#
# COMPACT_ATOMS: atom_id res chain seq x y z
N MET A 1 -28.61 -9.22 -3.80
CA MET A 1 -28.01 -8.26 -2.85
C MET A 1 -27.21 -7.27 -3.68
N LEU A 2 -27.25 -5.98 -3.35
CA LEU A 2 -26.54 -4.95 -4.12
C LEU A 2 -25.05 -5.05 -3.81
N ASN A 3 -24.24 -5.54 -4.76
CA ASN A 3 -22.78 -5.47 -4.70
C ASN A 3 -22.39 -3.99 -4.73
N VAL A 4 -22.17 -3.39 -3.55
CA VAL A 4 -21.64 -2.03 -3.46
C VAL A 4 -20.26 -2.06 -4.09
N LYS A 5 -20.12 -1.44 -5.26
CA LYS A 5 -18.81 -1.25 -5.89
C LYS A 5 -18.11 -0.10 -5.18
N PHE A 6 -17.17 -0.44 -4.31
CA PHE A 6 -16.20 0.52 -3.81
C PHE A 6 -15.39 1.09 -4.98
N ASP A 7 -15.24 2.41 -5.01
CA ASP A 7 -14.45 3.14 -6.01
C ASP A 7 -13.35 3.92 -5.29
N GLY A 8 -12.19 3.27 -5.14
CA GLY A 8 -11.04 3.85 -4.48
C GLY A 8 -10.43 5.00 -5.26
N LYS A 9 -10.64 5.07 -6.59
CA LYS A 9 -10.21 6.23 -7.39
C LYS A 9 -11.03 7.45 -7.00
N LYS A 10 -12.37 7.35 -6.98
CA LYS A 10 -13.25 8.44 -6.56
C LYS A 10 -12.93 8.89 -5.14
N GLU A 11 -12.68 7.96 -4.23
CA GLU A 11 -12.32 8.30 -2.86
C GLU A 11 -10.94 8.99 -2.79
N SER A 12 -9.96 8.53 -3.56
CA SER A 12 -8.65 9.19 -3.66
C SER A 12 -8.75 10.62 -4.19
N GLU A 13 -9.63 10.87 -5.16
CA GLU A 13 -9.87 12.22 -5.69
C GLU A 13 -10.43 13.14 -4.62
N ARG A 14 -11.34 12.65 -3.77
CA ARG A 14 -11.88 13.39 -2.62
C ARG A 14 -10.78 13.76 -1.62
N GLN A 15 -9.91 12.83 -1.29
CA GLN A 15 -8.80 13.07 -0.35
C GLN A 15 -7.75 14.03 -0.93
N ALA A 16 -7.45 13.90 -2.22
CA ALA A 16 -6.51 14.78 -2.90
C ALA A 16 -6.95 16.25 -2.88
N VAL A 17 -8.26 16.54 -2.94
CA VAL A 17 -8.78 17.92 -2.82
C VAL A 17 -8.40 18.54 -1.48
N PHE A 18 -8.55 17.83 -0.37
CA PHE A 18 -8.18 18.36 0.95
C PHE A 18 -6.68 18.64 1.05
N LEU A 19 -5.86 17.78 0.45
CA LEU A 19 -4.40 17.96 0.46
C LEU A 19 -3.99 19.14 -0.44
N GLU A 20 -4.62 19.29 -1.60
CA GLU A 20 -4.45 20.40 -2.53
C GLU A 20 -4.81 21.73 -1.87
N GLU A 21 -5.97 21.84 -1.23
CA GLU A 21 -6.43 23.03 -0.51
C GLU A 21 -5.56 23.38 0.70
N SER A 22 -4.90 22.39 1.30
CA SER A 22 -4.02 22.62 2.45
C SER A 22 -2.69 23.28 2.07
N GLU A 23 -2.29 23.20 0.79
CA GLU A 23 -1.00 23.65 0.24
C GLU A 23 0.24 23.08 0.95
N ARG A 24 0.09 22.08 1.84
CA ARG A 24 1.19 21.57 2.69
C ARG A 24 2.28 20.84 1.92
N VAL A 25 1.99 20.42 0.69
CA VAL A 25 2.94 19.75 -0.20
C VAL A 25 3.39 20.64 -1.36
N LEU A 26 2.86 21.85 -1.47
CA LEU A 26 3.16 22.75 -2.58
C LEU A 26 4.65 23.13 -2.58
N GLY A 27 5.33 22.83 -3.68
CA GLY A 27 6.76 23.11 -3.85
C GLY A 27 7.70 22.12 -3.17
N LYS A 28 7.19 21.12 -2.42
CA LYS A 28 8.01 20.04 -1.89
C LYS A 28 8.57 19.16 -3.01
N SER A 29 9.65 18.44 -2.72
CA SER A 29 10.32 17.54 -3.66
C SER A 29 10.21 16.08 -3.25
N LEU A 30 9.87 15.21 -4.20
CA LEU A 30 9.80 13.76 -4.02
C LEU A 30 10.69 13.05 -5.04
N VAL A 31 11.62 12.22 -4.58
CA VAL A 31 12.40 11.32 -5.44
C VAL A 31 11.80 9.92 -5.41
N ILE A 32 11.48 9.39 -6.59
CA ILE A 32 10.98 8.03 -6.78
C ILE A 32 12.03 7.22 -7.55
N PHE A 33 12.62 6.23 -6.88
CA PHE A 33 13.53 5.27 -7.50
C PHE A 33 12.74 4.11 -8.11
N GLN A 34 12.76 3.98 -9.44
CA GLN A 34 12.21 2.83 -10.14
C GLN A 34 13.32 1.81 -10.43
N CYS A 35 13.14 0.60 -9.91
CA CYS A 35 14.20 -0.41 -9.82
C CYS A 35 13.85 -1.71 -10.55
N ASP A 36 12.95 -1.68 -11.53
CA ASP A 36 12.48 -2.87 -12.26
C ASP A 36 13.25 -3.13 -13.57
N GLY A 37 14.38 -2.44 -13.76
CA GLY A 37 15.22 -2.55 -14.96
C GLY A 37 14.63 -1.93 -16.23
N ARG A 38 13.47 -1.26 -16.12
CA ARG A 38 12.85 -0.54 -17.23
C ARG A 38 13.37 0.88 -17.30
N ASN A 39 13.33 1.45 -18.50
CA ASN A 39 13.65 2.87 -18.76
C ASN A 39 12.37 3.70 -19.00
N GLU A 40 11.22 3.17 -18.61
CA GLU A 40 9.90 3.80 -18.74
C GLU A 40 9.14 3.66 -17.44
N GLU A 41 8.36 4.68 -17.08
CA GLU A 41 7.58 4.69 -15.85
C GLU A 41 6.63 3.51 -15.80
N SER A 42 6.71 2.72 -14.72
CA SER A 42 5.67 1.79 -14.38
C SER A 42 4.35 2.55 -14.16
N THR A 43 3.22 1.87 -14.33
CA THR A 43 1.91 2.53 -14.20
C THR A 43 1.73 3.19 -12.83
N TYR A 44 2.21 2.58 -11.74
CA TYR A 44 2.12 3.22 -10.42
C TYR A 44 3.06 4.39 -10.24
N VAL A 45 4.28 4.33 -10.77
CA VAL A 45 5.21 5.46 -10.72
C VAL A 45 4.62 6.66 -11.46
N ARG A 46 4.04 6.42 -12.64
CA ARG A 46 3.31 7.45 -13.39
C ARG A 46 2.14 8.04 -12.60
N LEU A 47 1.30 7.20 -11.99
CA LEU A 47 0.17 7.67 -11.17
C LEU A 47 0.62 8.46 -9.94
N LYS A 48 1.71 8.04 -9.28
CA LYS A 48 2.32 8.80 -8.19
C LYS A 48 2.79 10.16 -8.70
N ARG A 49 3.58 10.20 -9.78
CA ARG A 49 4.06 11.45 -10.39
C ARG A 49 2.91 12.39 -10.76
N GLU A 50 1.90 11.90 -11.47
CA GLU A 50 0.73 12.69 -11.88
C GLU A 50 -0.02 13.29 -10.68
N MET A 51 -0.18 12.53 -9.59
CA MET A 51 -0.76 13.06 -8.36
C MET A 51 0.12 14.14 -7.71
N GLY A 52 1.44 13.94 -7.66
CA GLY A 52 2.36 14.93 -7.12
C GLY A 52 2.34 16.23 -7.90
N GLU A 53 2.41 16.15 -9.23
CA GLU A 53 2.32 17.31 -10.12
C GLU A 53 1.01 18.06 -9.95
N ARG A 54 -0.11 17.33 -9.81
CA ARG A 54 -1.41 17.94 -9.49
C ARG A 54 -1.35 18.73 -8.17
N LEU A 55 -0.71 18.18 -7.15
CA LEU A 55 -0.59 18.79 -5.83
C LEU A 55 0.52 19.87 -5.76
N GLY A 56 1.21 20.15 -6.87
CA GLY A 56 2.29 21.13 -6.94
C GLY A 56 3.62 20.63 -6.36
N VAL A 57 3.80 19.32 -6.22
CA VAL A 57 5.05 18.66 -5.80
C VAL A 57 5.98 18.53 -7.01
N ILE A 58 7.27 18.79 -6.80
CA ILE A 58 8.32 18.50 -7.78
C ILE A 58 8.68 17.02 -7.65
N VAL A 59 8.28 16.20 -8.64
CA VAL A 59 8.53 14.75 -8.60
C VAL A 59 9.67 14.38 -9.54
N HIS A 60 10.71 13.77 -8.99
CA HIS A 60 11.84 13.24 -9.74
C HIS A 60 11.75 11.72 -9.82
N VAL A 61 11.52 11.19 -11.03
CA VAL A 61 11.59 9.74 -11.26
C VAL A 61 12.99 9.37 -11.74
N VAL A 62 13.64 8.47 -11.01
CA VAL A 62 15.00 8.00 -11.31
C VAL A 62 14.96 6.52 -11.63
N PHE A 63 15.37 6.15 -12.84
CA PHE A 63 15.52 4.75 -13.24
C PHE A 63 16.87 4.23 -12.77
N VAL A 64 16.86 3.17 -11.98
CA VAL A 64 18.08 2.65 -11.34
C VAL A 64 18.45 1.30 -11.93
N ALA A 65 19.70 1.18 -12.38
CA ALA A 65 20.19 0.02 -13.11
C ALA A 65 20.54 -1.18 -12.20
N ASN A 66 21.02 -0.91 -10.98
CA ASN A 66 21.43 -1.96 -10.04
C ASN A 66 21.31 -1.49 -8.58
N VAL A 67 21.44 -2.44 -7.66
CA VAL A 67 21.26 -2.23 -6.22
C VAL A 67 22.32 -1.31 -5.61
N ASP A 68 23.56 -1.34 -6.10
CA ASP A 68 24.63 -0.53 -5.52
C ASP A 68 24.47 0.96 -5.89
N ASP A 69 24.06 1.23 -7.13
CA ASP A 69 23.67 2.58 -7.56
C ASP A 69 22.46 3.07 -6.76
N LEU A 70 21.46 2.21 -6.51
CA LEU A 70 20.30 2.56 -5.69
C LEU A 70 20.72 3.02 -4.29
N LYS A 71 21.55 2.23 -3.62
CA LYS A 71 22.02 2.55 -2.26
C LYS A 71 22.76 3.88 -2.23
N LYS A 72 23.62 4.13 -3.23
CA LYS A 72 24.37 5.38 -3.35
C LYS A 72 23.41 6.57 -3.54
N MET A 73 22.44 6.46 -4.45
CA MET A 73 21.48 7.53 -4.72
C MET A 73 20.56 7.81 -3.52
N ILE A 74 20.19 6.79 -2.75
CA ILE A 74 19.44 6.98 -1.49
C ILE A 74 20.27 7.79 -0.50
N ILE A 75 21.55 7.45 -0.31
CA ILE A 75 22.45 8.19 0.59
C ILE A 75 22.60 9.64 0.15
N GLU A 76 22.82 9.88 -1.15
CA GLU A 76 22.90 11.24 -1.71
C GLU A 76 21.59 12.03 -1.50
N SER A 77 20.43 11.39 -1.71
CA SER A 77 19.12 12.03 -1.53
C SER A 77 18.79 12.31 -0.06
N ASN A 78 19.31 11.50 0.87
CA ASN A 78 19.18 11.76 2.30
C ASN A 78 19.92 13.04 2.70
N GLU A 79 21.11 13.27 2.15
CA GLU A 79 21.94 14.45 2.45
C GLU A 79 21.48 15.72 1.73
N ASP A 80 20.70 15.59 0.66
CA ASP A 80 20.15 16.72 -0.09
C ASP A 80 18.98 17.39 0.64
N GLU A 81 19.20 18.60 1.15
CA GLU A 81 18.18 19.41 1.83
C GLU A 81 17.03 19.86 0.89
N THR A 82 17.20 19.75 -0.42
CA THR A 82 16.15 20.05 -1.40
C THR A 82 15.22 18.87 -1.68
N VAL A 83 15.49 17.69 -1.12
CA VAL A 83 14.65 16.49 -1.23
C VAL A 83 13.86 16.31 0.07
N ASP A 84 12.53 16.50 0.00
CA ASP A 84 11.63 16.35 1.15
C ASP A 84 11.20 14.90 1.38
N GLY A 85 11.16 14.07 0.33
CA GLY A 85 10.69 12.70 0.40
C GLY A 85 11.39 11.76 -0.57
N ILE A 86 11.54 10.52 -0.15
CA ILE A 86 12.19 9.44 -0.91
C ILE A 86 11.25 8.23 -0.94
N LEU A 87 11.13 7.62 -2.11
CA LEU A 87 10.40 6.38 -2.32
C LEU A 87 11.21 5.42 -3.19
N VAL A 88 11.31 4.16 -2.77
CA VAL A 88 11.80 3.06 -3.62
C VAL A 88 10.60 2.27 -4.13
N GLN A 89 10.37 2.29 -5.44
CA GLN A 89 9.25 1.56 -6.03
C GLN A 89 9.53 0.06 -6.01
N LEU A 90 8.57 -0.68 -5.44
CA LEU A 90 8.61 -2.13 -5.37
C LEU A 90 7.75 -2.79 -6.47
N PRO A 91 8.08 -4.03 -6.89
CA PRO A 91 9.29 -4.78 -6.53
C PRO A 91 10.57 -4.11 -7.06
N ALA A 92 11.67 -4.22 -6.32
CA ALA A 92 12.96 -3.63 -6.67
C ALA A 92 13.97 -4.73 -7.01
N PHE A 93 14.33 -4.81 -8.29
CA PHE A 93 15.15 -5.88 -8.86
C PHE A 93 14.60 -7.28 -8.50
N ASP A 94 15.44 -8.31 -8.59
CA ASP A 94 15.13 -9.67 -8.11
C ASP A 94 15.53 -9.86 -6.63
N LEU A 95 15.43 -8.81 -5.82
CA LEU A 95 15.81 -8.86 -4.41
C LEU A 95 14.85 -9.74 -3.61
N ASP A 96 15.42 -10.53 -2.69
CA ASP A 96 14.63 -11.17 -1.66
C ASP A 96 14.13 -10.12 -0.65
N ARG A 97 13.16 -10.52 0.17
CA ARG A 97 12.57 -9.62 1.17
C ARG A 97 13.59 -8.98 2.11
N ARG A 98 14.58 -9.74 2.58
CA ARG A 98 15.56 -9.23 3.56
C ARG A 98 16.46 -8.19 2.92
N ASP A 99 16.79 -8.38 1.63
CA ASP A 99 17.59 -7.42 0.91
C ASP A 99 16.80 -6.16 0.55
N VAL A 100 15.50 -6.27 0.25
CA VAL A 100 14.60 -5.10 0.14
C VAL A 100 14.54 -4.34 1.47
N GLU A 101 14.33 -5.02 2.60
CA GLU A 101 14.28 -4.39 3.93
C GLU A 101 15.58 -3.61 4.22
N LYS A 102 16.75 -4.19 3.93
CA LYS A 102 18.05 -3.49 4.10
C LYS A 102 18.18 -2.25 3.23
N VAL A 103 17.66 -2.27 2.00
CA VAL A 103 17.68 -1.11 1.11
C VAL A 103 16.77 -0.01 1.66
N LEU A 104 15.56 -0.36 2.10
CA LEU A 104 14.60 0.59 2.66
C LEU A 104 15.09 1.20 3.98
N GLU A 105 15.84 0.45 4.78
CA GLU A 105 16.47 0.95 6.02
C GLU A 105 17.54 2.02 5.79
N LEU A 106 18.02 2.20 4.57
CA LEU A 106 18.94 3.29 4.21
C LEU A 106 18.23 4.63 4.05
N ILE A 107 16.92 4.64 3.81
CA ILE A 107 16.16 5.89 3.67
C ILE A 107 16.08 6.55 5.05
N ASP A 108 16.39 7.86 5.14
CA ASP A 108 16.20 8.60 6.38
C ASP A 108 14.72 8.46 6.83
N PRO A 109 14.45 8.01 8.07
CA PRO A 109 13.09 7.88 8.59
C PRO A 109 12.18 9.09 8.39
N LYS A 110 12.76 10.30 8.36
CA LYS A 110 12.02 11.57 8.15
C LYS A 110 11.69 11.85 6.69
N LYS A 111 12.34 11.16 5.75
CA LYS A 111 12.10 11.26 4.31
C LYS A 111 11.41 10.03 3.74
N ASP A 112 11.19 8.96 4.51
CA ASP A 112 10.53 7.72 4.06
C ASP A 112 9.00 7.87 3.94
N VAL A 113 8.56 8.60 2.91
CA VAL A 113 7.14 8.93 2.70
C VAL A 113 6.26 7.69 2.42
N ASP A 114 6.83 6.56 2.02
CA ASP A 114 6.09 5.30 1.84
C ASP A 114 5.90 4.53 3.18
N GLY A 115 6.65 4.91 4.21
CA GLY A 115 6.60 4.37 5.56
C GLY A 115 6.96 2.88 5.66
N LEU A 116 7.75 2.38 4.70
CA LEU A 116 8.13 0.96 4.63
C LEU A 116 9.40 0.65 5.43
N ASN A 117 10.24 1.65 5.72
CA ASN A 117 11.36 1.51 6.65
C ASN A 117 10.83 1.05 8.03
N SER A 118 11.54 0.12 8.68
CA SER A 118 11.19 -0.38 10.01
C SER A 118 11.23 0.71 11.10
N LYS A 119 12.02 1.76 10.87
CA LYS A 119 12.22 2.91 11.75
C LYS A 119 11.51 4.18 11.26
N SER A 120 10.68 4.09 10.22
CA SER A 120 10.00 5.26 9.65
C SER A 120 9.21 6.03 10.71
N ASP A 121 9.22 7.36 10.61
CA ASP A 121 8.39 8.23 11.44
C ASP A 121 6.92 8.24 10.96
N PHE A 122 6.64 7.62 9.81
CA PHE A 122 5.33 7.61 9.18
C PHE A 122 4.66 6.23 9.23
N VAL A 123 3.32 6.24 9.32
CA VAL A 123 2.53 5.04 9.02
C VAL A 123 2.66 4.77 7.53
N SER A 124 2.92 3.51 7.17
CA SER A 124 3.06 3.14 5.76
C SER A 124 1.85 3.57 4.94
N ALA A 125 2.09 4.13 3.77
CA ALA A 125 1.03 4.66 2.91
C ALA A 125 -0.05 3.61 2.59
N VAL A 126 0.35 2.35 2.35
CA VAL A 126 -0.61 1.26 2.11
C VAL A 126 -1.39 0.88 3.37
N VAL A 127 -0.79 0.99 4.56
CA VAL A 127 -1.45 0.72 5.83
C VAL A 127 -2.48 1.82 6.13
N SER A 128 -2.12 3.10 5.97
CA SER A 128 -3.05 4.23 6.09
C SER A 128 -4.20 4.13 5.08
N ALA A 129 -3.92 3.72 3.84
CA ALA A 129 -4.94 3.49 2.83
C ALA A 129 -5.87 2.33 3.21
N THR A 130 -5.34 1.25 3.78
CA THR A 130 -6.13 0.09 4.23
C THR A 130 -7.01 0.46 5.42
N GLU A 131 -6.49 1.19 6.40
CA GLU A 131 -7.26 1.73 7.54
C GLU A 131 -8.45 2.57 7.07
N ARG A 132 -8.26 3.44 6.08
CA ARG A 132 -9.39 4.18 5.48
C ARG A 132 -10.44 3.29 4.87
N VAL A 133 -10.03 2.20 4.20
CA VAL A 133 -10.99 1.25 3.64
C VAL A 133 -11.75 0.54 4.75
N VAL A 134 -11.07 0.15 5.84
CA VAL A 134 -11.71 -0.42 7.03
C VAL A 134 -12.79 0.54 7.57
N ASP A 135 -12.48 1.84 7.68
CA ASP A 135 -13.43 2.88 8.10
C ASP A 135 -14.59 3.07 7.12
N ILE A 136 -14.31 3.15 5.80
CA ILE A 136 -15.32 3.34 4.75
C ILE A 136 -16.27 2.14 4.68
N PHE A 137 -15.72 0.93 4.84
CA PHE A 137 -16.50 -0.31 4.89
C PHE A 137 -17.23 -0.49 6.21
N LYS A 138 -16.96 0.39 7.19
CA LYS A 138 -17.56 0.38 8.52
C LYS A 138 -17.38 -0.97 9.20
N VAL A 139 -16.16 -1.50 9.14
CA VAL A 139 -15.82 -2.72 9.85
C VAL A 139 -15.95 -2.45 11.35
N GLU A 140 -16.76 -3.27 12.01
CA GLU A 140 -17.03 -3.15 13.45
C GLU A 140 -16.01 -3.97 14.26
N GLU A 141 -15.71 -3.55 15.50
CA GLU A 141 -14.68 -4.18 16.35
C GLU A 141 -14.98 -5.65 16.70
N ASP A 142 -16.24 -6.07 16.69
CA ASP A 142 -16.67 -7.45 16.97
C ASP A 142 -16.60 -8.38 15.74
N GLN A 143 -16.35 -7.82 14.55
CA GLN A 143 -16.15 -8.60 13.33
C GLN A 143 -14.78 -9.27 13.33
N LYS A 144 -14.74 -10.55 12.98
CA LYS A 144 -13.49 -11.32 12.92
C LYS A 144 -12.72 -10.99 11.65
N ILE A 145 -11.50 -10.48 11.83
CA ILE A 145 -10.60 -10.15 10.72
C ILE A 145 -9.59 -11.28 10.49
N ALA A 146 -9.52 -11.79 9.26
CA ALA A 146 -8.40 -12.60 8.77
C ALA A 146 -7.43 -11.72 7.97
N LEU A 147 -6.15 -11.78 8.33
CA LEU A 147 -5.07 -11.13 7.58
C LEU A 147 -4.19 -12.17 6.89
N VAL A 148 -4.33 -12.33 5.58
CA VAL A 148 -3.55 -13.26 4.77
C VAL A 148 -2.26 -12.58 4.29
N GLY A 149 -1.11 -13.19 4.56
CA GLY A 149 0.21 -12.57 4.41
C GLY A 149 0.64 -11.78 5.64
N SER A 150 0.14 -12.15 6.84
CA SER A 150 0.35 -11.39 8.08
C SER A 150 1.81 -11.23 8.50
N LYS A 151 2.68 -12.16 8.11
CA LYS A 151 4.12 -12.07 8.39
C LYS A 151 4.89 -11.30 7.32
N GLY A 152 4.24 -10.90 6.22
CA GLY A 152 4.82 -10.09 5.15
C GLY A 152 5.21 -8.67 5.59
N MET A 153 5.96 -7.96 4.76
CA MET A 153 6.39 -6.58 5.08
C MET A 153 5.21 -5.63 5.32
N VAL A 154 4.19 -5.68 4.45
CA VAL A 154 2.94 -4.92 4.61
C VAL A 154 2.08 -5.53 5.72
N GLY A 155 1.88 -6.85 5.69
CA GLY A 155 1.03 -7.56 6.65
C GLY A 155 1.42 -7.34 8.12
N MET A 156 2.72 -7.36 8.45
CA MET A 156 3.16 -7.13 9.83
C MET A 156 2.84 -5.71 10.31
N LYS A 157 3.02 -4.70 9.44
CA LYS A 157 2.72 -3.30 9.76
C LYS A 157 1.21 -3.10 9.88
N LEU A 158 0.43 -3.72 9.00
CA LEU A 158 -1.02 -3.67 9.04
C LEU A 158 -1.59 -4.36 10.30
N GLY A 159 -1.10 -5.55 10.67
CA GLY A 159 -1.52 -6.25 11.89
C GLY A 159 -1.30 -5.41 13.15
N LYS A 160 -0.11 -4.82 13.30
CA LYS A 160 0.18 -3.88 14.40
C LYS A 160 -0.75 -2.66 14.39
N ARG A 161 -1.14 -2.18 13.21
CA ARG A 161 -2.05 -1.04 13.09
C ARG A 161 -3.47 -1.42 13.50
N LEU A 162 -3.95 -2.60 13.08
CA LEU A 162 -5.25 -3.13 13.51
C LEU A 162 -5.32 -3.29 15.03
N GLU A 163 -4.30 -3.87 15.65
CA GLU A 163 -4.19 -3.98 17.12
C GLU A 163 -4.22 -2.61 17.80
N PHE A 164 -3.49 -1.63 17.27
CA PHE A 164 -3.48 -0.26 17.78
C PHE A 164 -4.86 0.40 17.72
N LEU A 165 -5.65 0.07 16.70
CA LEU A 165 -7.02 0.57 16.51
C LEU A 165 -8.07 -0.22 17.30
N GLY A 166 -7.67 -1.27 18.02
CA GLY A 166 -8.58 -2.08 18.85
C GLY A 166 -9.22 -3.27 18.13
N PHE A 167 -8.80 -3.58 16.89
CA PHE A 167 -9.31 -4.75 16.18
C PHE A 167 -8.51 -6.01 16.54
N ASP A 168 -9.24 -7.09 16.82
CA ASP A 168 -8.67 -8.44 16.87
C ASP A 168 -8.54 -9.00 15.45
N PHE A 169 -7.41 -9.64 15.15
CA PHE A 169 -7.21 -10.33 13.87
C PHE A 169 -6.52 -11.68 14.03
N THR A 170 -6.73 -12.57 13.06
CA THR A 170 -5.97 -13.82 12.92
C THR A 170 -5.12 -13.77 11.66
N GLY A 171 -3.81 -13.96 11.83
CA GLY A 171 -2.87 -14.04 10.73
C GLY A 171 -2.87 -15.40 10.05
N PHE A 172 -2.83 -15.39 8.71
CA PHE A 172 -2.63 -16.56 7.86
C PHE A 172 -1.42 -16.33 6.97
N ASP A 173 -0.55 -17.33 6.83
CA ASP A 173 0.65 -17.29 6.02
C ASP A 173 0.86 -18.60 5.25
N LYS A 174 1.99 -18.69 4.54
CA LYS A 174 2.35 -19.87 3.76
C LYS A 174 2.36 -21.13 4.62
N GLY A 175 1.51 -22.09 4.25
CA GLY A 175 1.38 -23.39 4.92
C GLY A 175 0.15 -23.49 5.82
N ASP A 176 -0.52 -22.37 6.12
CA ASP A 176 -1.77 -22.37 6.87
C ASP A 176 -2.95 -22.83 6.00
N ASP A 177 -3.97 -23.39 6.65
CA ASP A 177 -5.20 -23.83 5.99
C ASP A 177 -6.15 -22.66 5.72
N LEU A 178 -6.11 -22.14 4.50
CA LEU A 178 -6.95 -21.02 4.07
C LEU A 178 -8.44 -21.39 3.95
N ASN A 179 -8.85 -22.66 4.05
CA ASN A 179 -10.27 -23.01 4.09
C ASN A 179 -10.97 -22.54 5.37
N LYS A 180 -10.20 -22.10 6.37
CA LYS A 180 -10.71 -21.48 7.60
C LYS A 180 -11.13 -20.03 7.43
N LEU A 181 -10.80 -19.38 6.31
CA LEU A 181 -11.19 -17.98 6.06
C LEU A 181 -12.71 -17.77 6.07
N LYS A 182 -13.50 -18.83 5.85
CA LYS A 182 -14.96 -18.82 5.95
C LYS A 182 -15.51 -18.59 7.36
N ASP A 183 -14.66 -18.70 8.38
CA ASP A 183 -15.02 -18.44 9.77
C ASP A 183 -14.83 -16.95 10.15
N PHE A 184 -14.45 -16.11 9.18
CA PHE A 184 -14.14 -14.69 9.34
C PHE A 184 -15.13 -13.81 8.57
N ASP A 185 -15.45 -12.67 9.15
CA ASP A 185 -16.35 -11.66 8.58
C ASP A 185 -15.61 -10.77 7.58
N VAL A 186 -14.34 -10.48 7.85
CA VAL A 186 -13.47 -9.64 7.02
C VAL A 186 -12.22 -10.43 6.62
N VAL A 187 -11.86 -10.39 5.34
CA VAL A 187 -10.63 -10.99 4.83
C VAL A 187 -9.80 -9.91 4.14
N ILE A 188 -8.61 -9.66 4.68
CA ILE A 188 -7.62 -8.75 4.10
C ILE A 188 -6.47 -9.58 3.53
N SER A 189 -6.14 -9.40 2.24
CA SER A 189 -5.08 -10.15 1.57
C SER A 189 -3.92 -9.24 1.15
N ALA A 190 -2.70 -9.58 1.58
CA ALA A 190 -1.47 -8.82 1.39
C ALA A 190 -0.28 -9.71 1.00
N THR A 191 -0.50 -10.69 0.12
CA THR A 191 0.43 -11.79 -0.16
C THR A 191 1.27 -11.60 -1.43
N GLY A 192 0.82 -10.76 -2.36
CA GLY A 192 1.33 -10.67 -3.71
C GLY A 192 1.01 -11.89 -4.60
N MET A 193 0.16 -12.82 -4.14
CA MET A 193 -0.18 -14.04 -4.87
C MET A 193 -1.52 -13.93 -5.58
N VAL A 194 -1.46 -13.84 -6.91
CA VAL A 194 -2.63 -13.72 -7.78
C VAL A 194 -3.57 -14.92 -7.64
N ASP A 195 -4.87 -14.64 -7.53
CA ASP A 195 -5.93 -15.64 -7.40
C ASP A 195 -5.71 -16.65 -6.25
N LEU A 196 -4.99 -16.28 -5.18
CA LEU A 196 -4.77 -17.15 -4.02
C LEU A 196 -6.07 -17.48 -3.29
N ILE A 197 -6.94 -16.48 -3.06
CA ILE A 197 -8.17 -16.63 -2.28
C ILE A 197 -9.27 -17.16 -3.21
N LYS A 198 -9.72 -18.39 -2.94
CA LYS A 198 -10.70 -19.13 -3.75
C LYS A 198 -12.12 -19.07 -3.15
N PRO A 199 -13.19 -19.27 -3.94
CA PRO A 199 -14.57 -19.13 -3.46
C PRO A 199 -14.94 -20.11 -2.33
N GLU A 200 -14.33 -21.30 -2.29
CA GLU A 200 -14.52 -22.28 -1.21
C GLU A 200 -13.87 -21.88 0.12
N MET A 201 -12.91 -20.94 0.09
CA MET A 201 -12.18 -20.49 1.27
C MET A 201 -12.96 -19.47 2.09
N VAL A 202 -13.86 -18.70 1.47
CA VAL A 202 -14.56 -17.55 2.10
C VAL A 202 -16.04 -17.82 2.30
N ALA A 203 -16.68 -17.13 3.25
CA ALA A 203 -18.13 -17.20 3.46
C ALA A 203 -18.91 -16.42 2.40
N ASP A 204 -20.22 -16.66 2.27
CA ASP A 204 -21.10 -15.74 1.56
C ASP A 204 -21.31 -14.48 2.40
N GLY A 205 -21.21 -13.31 1.78
CA GLY A 205 -21.42 -12.01 2.44
C GLY A 205 -20.21 -11.48 3.20
N PHE A 206 -19.00 -12.03 3.02
CA PHE A 206 -17.79 -11.51 3.66
C PHE A 206 -17.40 -10.11 3.13
N VAL A 207 -16.62 -9.37 3.92
CA VAL A 207 -15.97 -8.11 3.51
C VAL A 207 -14.55 -8.42 3.03
N GLY A 208 -14.18 -7.99 1.83
CA GLY A 208 -12.85 -8.21 1.27
C GLY A 208 -12.01 -6.94 1.13
N ILE A 209 -10.75 -6.98 1.53
CA ILE A 209 -9.78 -5.92 1.24
C ILE A 209 -8.57 -6.54 0.54
N ASP A 210 -8.41 -6.25 -0.74
CA ASP A 210 -7.40 -6.82 -1.62
C ASP A 210 -6.27 -5.81 -1.85
N LEU A 211 -5.07 -6.13 -1.34
CA LEU A 211 -3.85 -5.32 -1.54
C LEU A 211 -3.03 -5.80 -2.74
N GLY A 212 -3.56 -6.74 -3.52
CA GLY A 212 -2.95 -7.30 -4.71
C GLY A 212 -2.69 -6.28 -5.80
N TYR A 213 -1.55 -6.42 -6.47
CA TYR A 213 -1.25 -5.68 -7.68
C TYR A 213 -0.14 -6.37 -8.50
N PRO A 214 -0.17 -6.33 -9.86
CA PRO A 214 -1.17 -5.70 -10.73
C PRO A 214 -2.48 -6.47 -10.91
N LYS A 215 -2.61 -7.62 -10.25
CA LYS A 215 -3.79 -8.48 -10.31
C LYS A 215 -4.30 -8.77 -8.90
N ALA A 216 -5.58 -9.09 -8.83
CA ALA A 216 -6.27 -9.44 -7.59
C ALA A 216 -5.66 -10.68 -6.94
N GLU A 217 -5.63 -10.72 -5.62
CA GLU A 217 -5.33 -11.93 -4.85
C GLU A 217 -6.60 -12.78 -4.65
N PHE A 218 -7.78 -12.19 -4.77
CA PHE A 218 -9.06 -12.89 -4.80
C PHE A 218 -9.42 -13.32 -6.21
N SER A 219 -9.88 -14.56 -6.38
CA SER A 219 -10.43 -15.01 -7.66
C SER A 219 -11.76 -14.32 -7.96
N ASN A 220 -12.14 -14.24 -9.24
CA ASN A 220 -13.40 -13.63 -9.65
C ASN A 220 -14.61 -14.27 -8.96
N GLU A 221 -14.59 -15.59 -8.77
CA GLU A 221 -15.66 -16.34 -8.10
C GLU A 221 -15.71 -16.03 -6.60
N ALA A 222 -14.55 -15.78 -5.95
CA ALA A 222 -14.53 -15.34 -4.56
C ALA A 222 -15.10 -13.92 -4.41
N VAL A 223 -14.79 -13.02 -5.35
CA VAL A 223 -15.32 -11.65 -5.41
C VAL A 223 -16.86 -11.64 -5.48
N GLU A 224 -17.47 -12.58 -6.22
CA GLU A 224 -18.93 -12.67 -6.34
C GLU A 224 -19.65 -13.00 -5.02
N LYS A 225 -18.95 -13.62 -4.05
CA LYS A 225 -19.50 -13.94 -2.72
C LYS A 225 -19.41 -12.78 -1.74
N ALA A 226 -18.60 -11.76 -2.03
CA ALA A 226 -18.37 -10.65 -1.11
C ALA A 226 -19.61 -9.76 -0.98
N LEU A 227 -19.92 -9.31 0.24
CA LEU A 227 -20.88 -8.23 0.48
C LEU A 227 -20.34 -6.91 -0.11
N ILE A 228 -19.06 -6.65 0.15
CA ILE A 228 -18.30 -5.54 -0.38
C ILE A 228 -16.83 -5.95 -0.47
N ILE A 229 -16.15 -5.53 -1.53
CA ILE A 229 -14.73 -5.81 -1.70
C ILE A 229 -14.04 -4.69 -2.48
N THR A 230 -12.79 -4.40 -2.16
CA THR A 230 -11.98 -3.47 -2.94
C THR A 230 -11.60 -4.08 -4.28
N PRO A 231 -11.89 -3.43 -5.43
CA PRO A 231 -11.48 -3.97 -6.72
C PRO A 231 -9.96 -3.86 -6.93
N VAL A 232 -9.40 -4.74 -7.74
CA VAL A 232 -8.04 -4.59 -8.26
C VAL A 232 -8.10 -4.57 -9.78
N PRO A 233 -7.67 -3.48 -10.44
CA PRO A 233 -7.18 -2.21 -9.89
C PRO A 233 -8.31 -1.29 -9.36
N ASN A 234 -7.93 -0.12 -8.83
CA ASN A 234 -8.80 0.99 -8.39
C ASN A 234 -9.46 0.83 -7.00
N GLY A 235 -9.01 -0.13 -6.20
CA GLY A 235 -9.39 -0.29 -4.79
C GLY A 235 -8.44 0.46 -3.86
N VAL A 236 -7.55 -0.25 -3.18
CA VAL A 236 -6.63 0.37 -2.20
C VAL A 236 -5.54 1.22 -2.87
N GLY A 237 -5.06 0.81 -4.05
CA GLY A 237 -3.94 1.45 -4.75
C GLY A 237 -4.03 2.98 -4.90
N PRO A 238 -5.14 3.55 -5.43
CA PRO A 238 -5.30 5.00 -5.52
C PRO A 238 -5.24 5.72 -4.16
N LEU A 239 -5.77 5.11 -3.10
CA LEU A 239 -5.69 5.66 -1.75
C LEU A 239 -4.27 5.64 -1.21
N THR A 240 -3.50 4.60 -1.52
CA THR A 240 -2.07 4.53 -1.19
C THR A 240 -1.29 5.69 -1.81
N VAL A 241 -1.63 6.08 -3.05
CA VAL A 241 -0.98 7.23 -3.70
C VAL A 241 -1.26 8.53 -2.94
N VAL A 242 -2.47 8.75 -2.42
CA VAL A 242 -2.76 9.97 -1.65
C VAL A 242 -2.11 9.92 -0.27
N ALA A 243 -2.15 8.77 0.41
CA ALA A 243 -1.51 8.58 1.72
C ALA A 243 0.01 8.83 1.67
N LEU A 244 0.66 8.50 0.56
CA LEU A 244 2.06 8.86 0.30
C LEU A 244 2.29 10.38 0.38
N TYR A 245 1.43 11.18 -0.25
CA TYR A 245 1.57 12.64 -0.23
C TYR A 245 1.13 13.25 1.11
N GLU A 246 0.25 12.61 1.84
CA GLU A 246 -0.06 13.01 3.21
C GLU A 246 1.14 12.82 4.14
N ASN A 247 1.91 11.73 3.97
CA ASN A 247 3.18 11.58 4.66
C ASN A 247 4.17 12.67 4.24
N LEU A 248 4.24 13.02 2.94
CA LEU A 248 5.08 14.13 2.47
C LEU A 248 4.68 15.49 3.09
N ALA A 249 3.39 15.71 3.38
CA ALA A 249 2.91 16.92 4.06
C ALA A 249 3.36 17.04 5.53
N LEU A 250 3.92 15.95 6.08
CA LEU A 250 4.44 15.87 7.45
C LEU A 250 5.97 15.99 7.51
N THR A 251 6.68 15.98 6.38
CA THR A 251 8.14 16.13 6.32
C THR A 251 8.61 17.57 6.56
#